data_AF-A0A7V9GAL4-F1
#
_entry.id   AF-A0A7V9GAL4-F1
#
_cell.length_a   1.000
_cell.length_b   1.000
_cell.length_c   1.000
_cell.angle_alpha   90.00
_cell.angle_beta   90.00
_cell.angle_gamma   90.00
#
_symmetry.space_group_name_H-M   'P 1'
#
loop_
_entity.id
_entity.type
_entity.pdbx_description
1 polymer ?
#
loop_
_entity_poly.entity_id
_entity_poly.type
_entity_poly.pdbx_seq_one_letter_code
_entity_poly.pdbx_strand_id
1 'polypeptide(L)' 'MPRGDKSKYTDKQKRQAEHIEEGYEKKGVSEDEAEKRAWATVNKESGGGKKSGSGRKKKSDSDK' A
#
# COMPACT_ATOMS: atom_id res chain seq x y z
N MET A 1 6.06 0.94 -7.85
CA MET A 1 5.76 0.42 -6.49
C MET A 1 6.62 1.16 -5.47
N PRO A 2 6.17 1.31 -4.19
CA PRO A 2 6.99 1.94 -3.16
C PRO A 2 8.31 1.19 -3.05
N ARG A 3 9.43 1.93 -3.05
CA ARG A 3 10.81 1.41 -3.01
C ARG A 3 11.18 0.91 -1.60
N GLY A 4 10.24 0.26 -0.92
CA GLY A 4 10.39 -0.23 0.43
C GLY A 4 10.49 -1.75 0.42
N ASP A 5 11.44 -2.27 1.17
CA ASP A 5 11.63 -3.68 1.39
C ASP A 5 10.33 -4.33 1.92
N LYS A 6 9.75 -5.29 1.19
CA LYS A 6 8.45 -5.91 1.56
C LYS A 6 8.53 -6.60 2.94
N SER A 7 9.74 -6.88 3.43
CA SER A 7 10.04 -7.34 4.79
C SER A 7 9.60 -6.37 5.90
N LYS A 8 9.41 -5.09 5.58
CA LYS A 8 8.93 -4.05 6.51
C LYS A 8 7.43 -4.12 6.79
N TYR A 9 6.66 -4.86 5.99
CA TYR A 9 5.22 -5.01 6.20
C TYR A 9 4.91 -6.04 7.28
N THR A 10 3.90 -5.76 8.10
CA THR A 10 3.41 -6.71 9.10
C THR A 10 2.61 -7.82 8.42
N ASP A 11 2.51 -8.98 9.05
CA ASP A 11 1.75 -10.10 8.47
C ASP A 11 0.25 -9.75 8.32
N LYS A 12 -0.26 -8.83 9.15
CA LYS A 12 -1.60 -8.24 8.97
C LYS A 12 -1.73 -7.47 7.64
N GLN A 13 -0.70 -6.70 7.26
CA GLN A 13 -0.72 -5.96 6.00
C GLN A 13 -0.63 -6.89 4.79
N LYS A 14 0.14 -7.98 4.87
CA LYS A 14 0.23 -9.01 3.83
C LYS A 14 -1.13 -9.67 3.59
N ARG A 15 -1.76 -10.18 4.66
CA ARG A 15 -3.11 -10.80 4.58
C ARG A 15 -4.17 -9.85 4.03
N GLN A 16 -4.09 -8.57 4.40
CA GLN A 16 -5.03 -7.57 3.89
C GLN A 16 -4.79 -7.28 2.40
N ALA A 17 -3.54 -7.26 1.94
CA ALA A 17 -3.22 -7.13 0.53
C ALA A 17 -3.74 -8.34 -0.27
N GLU A 18 -3.45 -9.56 0.18
CA GLU A 18 -3.92 -10.80 -0.47
C GLU A 18 -5.44 -10.84 -0.62
N HIS A 19 -6.20 -10.46 0.43
CA HIS A 19 -7.66 -10.42 0.35
C HIS A 19 -8.20 -9.36 -0.62
N ILE A 20 -7.50 -8.22 -0.76
CA ILE A 20 -7.90 -7.16 -1.70
C ILE A 20 -7.55 -7.57 -3.13
N GLU A 21 -6.38 -8.19 -3.33
CA GLU A 21 -5.90 -8.73 -4.59
C GLU A 21 -6.87 -9.76 -5.15
N GLU A 22 -7.27 -10.76 -4.36
CA GLU A 22 -8.26 -11.77 -4.74
C GLU A 22 -9.59 -11.10 -5.20
N GLY A 23 -9.99 -10.01 -4.54
CA GLY A 23 -11.16 -9.22 -4.93
C GLY A 23 -11.02 -8.50 -6.29
N TYR A 24 -9.80 -8.13 -6.69
CA TYR A 24 -9.51 -7.54 -8.00
C TYR A 24 -9.37 -8.59 -9.09
N GLU A 25 -8.75 -9.74 -8.79
CA GLU A 25 -8.68 -10.89 -9.72
C GLU A 25 -10.08 -11.40 -10.07
N LYS A 26 -10.96 -11.52 -9.07
CA LYS A 26 -12.39 -11.85 -9.29
C LYS A 26 -13.12 -10.82 -10.16
N LYS A 27 -12.62 -9.59 -10.25
CA LYS A 27 -13.14 -8.53 -11.14
C LYS A 27 -12.48 -8.55 -12.52
N GLY A 28 -11.62 -9.52 -12.81
CA GLY A 28 -10.92 -9.65 -14.09
C GLY A 28 -9.69 -8.76 -14.23
N VAL A 29 -9.17 -8.22 -13.13
CA VAL A 29 -7.87 -7.52 -13.13
C VAL A 29 -6.75 -8.56 -13.15
N SER A 30 -5.69 -8.32 -13.91
CA SER A 30 -4.51 -9.18 -13.88
C SER A 30 -3.86 -9.18 -12.49
N GLU A 31 -3.33 -10.33 -12.06
CA GLU A 31 -2.62 -10.53 -10.78
C GLU A 31 -1.62 -9.39 -10.51
N ASP A 32 -0.78 -9.08 -11.50
CA ASP A 32 0.21 -8.00 -11.46
C ASP A 32 -0.37 -6.62 -11.13
N GLU A 33 -1.58 -6.31 -11.59
CA GLU A 33 -2.26 -5.04 -11.36
C GLU A 33 -3.11 -5.09 -10.07
N ALA A 34 -3.67 -6.26 -9.77
CA ALA A 34 -4.37 -6.55 -8.53
C ALA A 34 -3.42 -6.40 -7.32
N GLU A 35 -2.23 -7.00 -7.37
CA GLU A 35 -1.17 -6.87 -6.36
C GLU A 35 -0.85 -5.38 -6.14
N LYS A 36 -0.58 -4.65 -7.23
CA LYS A 36 -0.24 -3.22 -7.17
C LYS A 36 -1.34 -2.39 -6.49
N ARG A 37 -2.61 -2.64 -6.84
CA ARG A 37 -3.78 -1.94 -6.27
C ARG A 37 -4.03 -2.32 -4.81
N ALA A 38 -3.87 -3.61 -4.48
CA ALA A 38 -3.99 -4.12 -3.13
C ALA A 38 -2.96 -3.47 -2.20
N TRP A 39 -1.68 -3.50 -2.57
CA TRP A 39 -0.63 -2.88 -1.78
C TRP A 39 -0.75 -1.35 -1.70
N ALA A 40 -1.25 -0.69 -2.73
CA ALA A 40 -1.55 0.75 -2.67
C ALA A 40 -2.64 1.05 -1.62
N THR A 41 -3.67 0.21 -1.55
CA THR A 41 -4.78 0.33 -0.59
C THR A 41 -4.28 0.14 0.84
N VAL A 42 -3.54 -0.95 1.09
CA VAL A 42 -2.95 -1.22 2.40
C VAL A 42 -1.98 -0.12 2.83
N ASN A 43 -1.16 0.42 1.91
CA ASN A 43 -0.29 1.56 2.20
C ASN A 43 -1.08 2.83 2.53
N LYS A 44 -2.21 3.09 1.85
CA LYS A 44 -3.09 4.23 2.14
C LYS A 44 -3.74 4.11 3.51
N GLU A 45 -4.26 2.94 3.86
CA GLU A 45 -4.93 2.68 5.14
C GLU A 45 -3.95 2.67 6.32
N SER A 46 -2.75 2.11 6.13
CA SER A 46 -1.72 2.09 7.18
C SER A 46 -0.88 3.37 7.23
N GLY A 47 -0.99 4.23 6.22
CA GLY A 47 -0.24 5.49 6.10
C GLY A 47 1.24 5.33 5.72
N GLY A 48 1.59 4.22 5.07
CA GLY A 48 2.96 3.80 4.73
C GLY A 48 3.53 2.80 5.75
N GLY A 49 4.19 1.75 5.24
CA GLY A 49 4.71 0.59 6.00
C GLY A 49 5.19 0.89 7.42
N LYS A 50 4.64 0.16 8.41
CA LYS A 50 4.78 0.44 9.85
C LYS A 50 6.19 0.24 10.42
N LYS A 51 7.19 -0.14 9.62
CA LYS A 51 8.57 -0.31 10.07
C LYS A 51 9.48 0.75 9.45
N SER A 52 9.47 1.93 10.07
CA SER A 52 10.49 2.99 9.99
C SER A 52 10.74 3.62 8.61
N GLY A 53 10.41 4.93 8.52
CA GLY A 53 11.13 5.85 7.63
C GLY A 53 10.28 6.86 6.88
N SER A 54 10.22 8.08 7.42
CA SER A 54 10.26 9.39 6.73
C SER A 54 9.21 9.74 5.67
N GLY A 55 8.50 10.84 5.94
CA GLY A 55 8.18 11.78 4.85
C GLY A 55 6.72 12.13 4.61
N ARG A 56 5.87 12.25 5.63
CA ARG A 56 4.71 13.17 5.49
C ARG A 56 5.17 14.60 5.78
N LYS A 57 5.98 15.17 4.88
CA LYS A 57 5.87 16.62 4.62
C LYS A 57 4.48 16.77 3.98
N LYS A 58 3.45 16.92 4.81
CA LYS A 58 2.37 17.82 4.42
C LYS A 58 3.10 19.11 4.08
N LYS A 59 3.16 19.50 2.80
CA LYS A 59 3.37 20.92 2.50
C LYS A 59 2.25 21.60 3.27
N SER A 60 2.62 22.30 4.33
CA SER A 60 1.88 23.46 4.77
C SER A 60 1.64 24.27 3.50
N ASP A 61 0.37 24.47 3.18
CA ASP A 61 -0.07 25.47 2.24
C ASP A 61 0.41 26.81 2.82
N SER A 62 1.60 27.22 2.41
CA SER A 62 2.14 28.55 2.59
C SER A 62 2.03 29.19 1.22
N ASP A 63 0.85 29.64 0.84
CA ASP A 63 0.64 30.57 -0.28
C ASP A 63 -0.79 31.15 -0.24
N LYS A 64 -1.06 32.03 0.73
CA LYS A 64 -1.69 33.35 0.47
C LYS A 64 -1.59 34.24 1.71
#